data_AF-A0A5B9QTL9-F1
#
_entry.id   AF-A0A5B9QTL9-F1
#
_cell.length_a   1.000
_cell.length_b   1.000
_cell.length_c   1.000
_cell.angle_alpha   90.00
_cell.angle_beta   90.00
_cell.angle_gamma   90.00
#
_symmetry.space_group_name_H-M   'P 1'
#
loop_
_entity.id
_entity.type
_entity.pdbx_description
1 polymer ?
#
loop_
_entity_poly.entity_id
_entity_poly.type
_entity_poly.pdbx_seq_one_letter_code
_entity_poly.pdbx_strand_id
1 'polypeptide(L)' 'MPKALCLTSLAVAVVIVLLFLTDLIMSLAGMTPSSPLRGASMMMDIAFVTVGTAIAVMSWLTYREQG' A
#
# COMPACT_ATOMS: atom_id res chain seq x y z
N MET A 1 -24.50 6.94 3.70
CA MET A 1 -23.86 5.64 3.47
C MET A 1 -22.33 5.79 3.38
N PRO A 2 -21.63 6.24 4.45
CA PRO A 2 -20.19 6.56 4.39
C PRO A 2 -19.28 5.37 4.73
N LYS A 3 -19.80 4.35 5.43
CA LYS A 3 -19.04 3.17 5.88
C LYS A 3 -18.49 2.32 4.74
N ALA A 4 -19.27 2.10 3.69
CA ALA A 4 -18.85 1.28 2.54
C ALA A 4 -17.70 1.93 1.77
N LEU A 5 -17.76 3.25 1.55
CA LEU A 5 -16.71 4.03 0.88
C LEU A 5 -15.38 4.06 1.65
N CYS A 6 -15.44 4.10 2.99
CA CYS A 6 -14.24 4.05 3.82
C CYS A 6 -13.60 2.65 3.83
N LEU A 7 -14.43 1.61 3.81
CA LEU A 7 -13.93 0.23 3.77
C LEU A 7 -13.32 -0.13 2.41
N THR A 8 -13.86 0.39 1.31
CA THR A 8 -13.26 0.23 -0.02
C THR A 8 -11.95 1.00 -0.15
N SER A 9 -11.86 2.24 0.35
CA SER A 9 -10.59 3.00 0.33
C SER A 9 -9.51 2.31 1.16
N LEU A 10 -9.87 1.74 2.31
CA LEU A 10 -8.97 0.93 3.15
C LEU A 10 -8.46 -0.29 2.37
N ALA A 11 -9.35 -1.06 1.75
CA ALA A 11 -8.97 -2.26 1.00
C ALA A 11 -8.02 -1.94 -0.15
N VAL A 12 -8.30 -0.88 -0.91
CA VAL A 12 -7.43 -0.43 -2.02
C VAL A 12 -6.07 0.02 -1.49
N ALA A 13 -6.02 0.81 -0.41
CA ALA A 13 -4.78 1.27 0.18
C ALA A 13 -3.90 0.10 0.67
N VAL A 14 -4.50 -0.91 1.31
CA VAL A 14 -3.78 -2.11 1.77
C VAL A 14 -3.20 -2.90 0.60
N VAL A 15 -3.95 -3.09 -0.49
CA VAL A 15 -3.45 -3.78 -1.69
C VAL A 15 -2.27 -3.02 -2.30
N ILE A 16 -2.35 -1.70 -2.40
CA ILE A 16 -1.24 -0.86 -2.89
C ILE A 16 0.00 -1.04 -2.01
N VAL A 17 -0.15 -0.93 -0.68
CA VAL A 17 0.99 -1.12 0.24
C VAL A 17 1.61 -2.49 0.05
N LEU A 18 0.81 -3.55 -0.05
CA LEU A 18 1.33 -4.91 -0.22
C LEU A 18 2.12 -5.07 -1.53
N LEU A 19 1.60 -4.52 -2.64
CA LEU A 19 2.28 -4.59 -3.95
C LEU A 19 3.62 -3.87 -3.95
N PHE A 20 3.66 -2.62 -3.48
CA PHE A 20 4.89 -1.84 -3.47
C PHE A 20 5.87 -2.29 -2.38
N LEU A 21 5.39 -2.81 -1.25
CA LEU A 21 6.25 -3.36 -0.21
C LEU A 21 6.90 -4.66 -0.67
N THR A 22 6.15 -5.55 -1.33
CA THR A 22 6.72 -6.77 -1.89
C THR A 22 7.69 -6.48 -3.02
N ASP A 23 7.42 -5.49 -3.88
CA ASP A 23 8.39 -5.04 -4.89
C ASP A 23 9.65 -4.48 -4.26
N LEU A 24 9.53 -3.64 -3.22
CA LEU A 24 10.68 -3.10 -2.49
C LEU A 24 11.55 -4.21 -1.90
N ILE A 25 10.94 -5.19 -1.23
CA ILE A 25 11.64 -6.30 -0.59
C ILE A 25 12.33 -7.19 -1.64
N MET A 26 11.64 -7.52 -2.72
CA MET A 26 12.20 -8.36 -3.79
C MET A 26 13.30 -7.63 -4.58
N SER A 27 13.14 -6.34 -4.81
CA SER A 27 14.16 -5.46 -5.39
C SER A 27 15.40 -5.38 -4.48
N LEU A 28 15.22 -5.23 -3.16
CA LEU A 28 16.33 -5.24 -2.19
C LEU A 28 17.05 -6.60 -2.12
N ALA A 29 16.31 -7.70 -2.28
CA ALA A 29 16.83 -9.05 -2.32
C ALA A 29 17.53 -9.42 -3.65
N GLY A 30 17.56 -8.50 -4.62
CA GLY A 30 18.15 -8.74 -5.94
C GLY A 30 17.31 -9.68 -6.83
N MET A 31 16.07 -9.99 -6.44
CA MET A 31 15.15 -10.87 -7.17
C MET A 31 14.29 -10.07 -8.17
N THR A 32 14.94 -9.25 -9.00
CA THR A 32 14.29 -8.40 -10.01
C THR A 32 13.40 -9.14 -11.03
N PRO A 33 13.67 -10.38 -11.48
CA PRO A 33 12.76 -11.07 -12.41
C PRO A 33 11.49 -11.59 -11.73
N SER A 34 11.49 -11.71 -10.40
CA SER A 34 10.35 -12.17 -9.60
C SER A 34 9.51 -11.02 -9.04
N SER A 35 10.01 -9.80 -9.16
CA SER A 35 9.42 -8.60 -8.57
C SER A 35 8.19 -8.12 -9.36
N PRO A 36 7.05 -7.80 -8.70
CA PRO A 36 5.79 -7.40 -9.36
C PRO A 36 5.91 -6.25 -10.36
N LEU A 37 6.76 -5.26 -10.04
CA LEU A 37 7.06 -4.07 -10.82
C LEU A 37 8.51 -4.08 -11.33
N ARG A 38 9.18 -5.24 -11.28
CA ARG A 38 10.56 -5.48 -11.75
C ARG A 38 11.62 -4.62 -11.07
N GLY A 39 11.32 -4.02 -9.91
CA GLY A 39 12.24 -3.10 -9.23
C GLY A 39 12.56 -1.85 -10.07
N ALA A 40 11.59 -1.33 -10.82
CA ALA A 40 11.80 -0.23 -11.77
C ALA A 40 12.34 1.06 -11.11
N SER A 41 11.88 1.39 -9.90
CA SER A 41 12.39 2.52 -9.13
C SER A 41 12.13 2.33 -7.64
N MET A 42 13.20 2.09 -6.89
CA MET A 42 13.14 1.93 -5.43
C MET A 42 12.54 3.17 -4.72
N MET A 43 12.73 4.35 -5.30
CA MET A 43 12.18 5.61 -4.76
C MET A 43 10.66 5.68 -4.91
N MET A 44 10.10 5.08 -5.96
CA MET A 44 8.65 4.95 -6.16
C MET A 44 8.07 4.00 -5.10
N ASP A 45 8.70 2.85 -4.89
CA ASP A 45 8.20 1.85 -3.94
C ASP A 45 8.16 2.40 -2.51
N ILE A 46 9.22 3.09 -2.08
CA ILE A 46 9.27 3.74 -0.77
C ILE A 46 8.17 4.80 -0.65
N ALA A 47 7.96 5.63 -1.68
CA ALA A 47 6.94 6.67 -1.65
C ALA A 47 5.53 6.10 -1.54
N PHE A 48 5.20 5.08 -2.35
CA PHE A 48 3.88 4.45 -2.33
C PHE A 48 3.63 3.63 -1.07
N VAL A 49 4.64 2.95 -0.52
CA VAL A 49 4.53 2.29 0.79
C VAL A 49 4.24 3.31 1.89
N THR A 50 4.98 4.43 1.91
CA THR A 50 4.84 5.47 2.94
C THR A 50 3.48 6.17 2.87
N VAL A 51 3.08 6.63 1.68
CA VAL A 51 1.79 7.31 1.48
C VAL A 51 0.62 6.33 1.63
N GLY A 52 0.76 5.11 1.10
CA GLY A 52 -0.26 4.08 1.20
C GLY A 52 -0.54 3.66 2.64
N THR A 53 0.51 3.52 3.47
CA THR A 53 0.34 3.24 4.91
C THR A 53 -0.33 4.40 5.63
N ALA A 54 0.03 5.65 5.34
CA ALA A 54 -0.64 6.82 5.90
C ALA A 54 -2.15 6.84 5.58
N ILE A 55 -2.52 6.58 4.31
CA ILE A 55 -3.93 6.53 3.88
C ILE A 55 -4.67 5.36 4.55
N ALA A 56 -4.04 4.19 4.65
CA ALA A 56 -4.62 3.03 5.31
C ALA A 56 -4.89 3.31 6.80
N VAL A 57 -3.93 3.94 7.51
CA VAL A 57 -4.10 4.33 8.91
C VAL A 57 -5.23 5.35 9.08
N MET A 58 -5.26 6.41 8.25
CA MET A 58 -6.31 7.42 8.31
C MET A 58 -7.70 6.84 8.01
N SER A 59 -7.79 5.95 7.01
CA SER A 59 -9.03 5.24 6.68
C SER A 59 -9.46 4.31 7.82
N TRP A 60 -8.52 3.64 8.48
CA TRP A 60 -8.81 2.77 9.63
C TRP A 60 -9.33 3.56 10.83
N LEU A 61 -8.69 4.69 11.16
CA LEU A 61 -9.15 5.59 12.22
C LEU A 61 -10.56 6.11 11.94
N THR A 62 -10.80 6.58 10.71
CA THR A 62 -12.11 7.07 10.27
C THR A 62 -13.18 5.97 10.34
N TYR A 63 -12.85 4.74 9.92
CA TYR A 63 -13.76 3.59 10.01
C TYR A 63 -14.14 3.29 11.46
N ARG A 64 -13.15 3.39 12.37
CA ARG A 64 -13.32 3.19 13.81
C ARG A 64 -14.17 4.26 14.49
N GLU A 65 -14.14 5.50 14.01
CA GLU A 65 -14.96 6.60 14.51
C GLU A 65 -16.41 6.52 14.00
N GLN A 66 -16.61 5.96 12.80
CA GLN A 66 -17.95 5.68 12.30
C GLN A 66 -18.58 4.45 12.95
N GLY A 67 -17.79 3.63 13.65
CA GLY A 67 -18.14 2.37 14.30
C GLY A 67 -19.15 2.50 15.42
#